data_AF-A0A1Y0EJF9-F1
#
_entry.id   AF-A0A1Y0EJF9-F1
#
_cell.length_a   1.000
_cell.length_b   1.000
_cell.length_c   1.000
_cell.angle_alpha   90.00
_cell.angle_beta   90.00
_cell.angle_gamma   90.00
#
_symmetry.space_group_name_H-M   'P 1'
#
loop_
_entity.id
_entity.type
_entity.pdbx_description
1 polymer ?
#
loop_
_entity_poly.entity_id
_entity_poly.type
_entity_poly.pdbx_seq_one_letter_code
_entity_poly.pdbx_strand_id
1 'polypeptide(L)'
;MPLTRDTWPSAAAVRASLMAQFTLPPLPATVHDWLAWYAALAPGQSLYLGPDPADAPEDDDGMEDAADLAVGVLTGVPTVDVPSLFHALDGYRFVLDARRSTPDHLVWADVAATGPGDWQPHWLVLQNAGGDPLIADVRTPEVPIYTAPHGAGRWDAALLCASLAELMQAITVYRPERVGDAPPAPRYTVRLVDLGPVPLRALLALKQLPAYRDWGSSRLMALKDGLPLTLVHDTVSLPLAERLVRQFEAVGARVALSKRLAPRA
;
A
#
# COMPACT_ATOMS: atom_id res chain seq x y z
N MET A 1 -4.12 19.32 23.26
CA MET A 1 -5.04 18.19 23.02
C MET A 1 -4.29 17.14 22.21
N PRO A 2 -4.40 15.84 22.53
CA PRO A 2 -3.77 14.79 21.73
C PRO A 2 -4.33 14.78 20.31
N LEU A 3 -3.57 14.22 19.36
CA LEU A 3 -4.01 14.13 17.97
C LEU A 3 -5.31 13.32 17.84
N THR A 4 -6.26 13.88 17.12
CA THR A 4 -7.50 13.22 16.69
C THR A 4 -7.57 13.21 15.17
N ARG A 5 -8.49 12.44 14.60
CA ARG A 5 -8.72 12.44 13.14
C ARG A 5 -8.98 13.85 12.58
N ASP A 6 -9.71 14.68 13.32
CA ASP A 6 -10.10 16.02 12.89
C ASP A 6 -9.00 17.06 13.07
N THR A 7 -7.97 16.72 13.84
CA THR A 7 -6.82 17.60 14.15
C THR A 7 -5.51 17.03 13.61
N TRP A 8 -5.60 16.04 12.72
CA TRP A 8 -4.43 15.38 12.16
C TRP A 8 -3.67 16.37 11.24
N PRO A 9 -2.34 16.51 11.38
CA PRO A 9 -1.57 17.41 10.53
C PRO A 9 -1.56 16.96 9.08
N SER A 10 -1.27 17.88 8.16
CA SER A 10 -1.06 17.53 6.76
C SER A 10 0.17 16.63 6.59
N ALA A 11 0.19 15.78 5.56
CA ALA A 11 1.36 14.95 5.25
C ALA A 11 2.66 15.77 5.08
N ALA A 12 2.54 17.01 4.58
CA ALA A 12 3.67 17.93 4.48
C ALA A 12 4.17 18.40 5.85
N ALA A 13 3.26 18.69 6.79
CA ALA A 13 3.62 19.08 8.16
C ALA A 13 4.24 17.92 8.94
N VAL A 14 3.68 16.71 8.80
CA VAL A 14 4.24 15.46 9.35
C VAL A 14 5.68 15.27 8.88
N ARG A 15 5.90 15.30 7.55
CA ARG A 15 7.23 15.18 6.96
C ARG A 15 8.19 16.27 7.40
N ALA A 16 7.75 17.54 7.40
CA ALA A 16 8.59 18.66 7.82
C ALA A 16 9.03 18.53 9.29
N SER A 17 8.11 18.12 10.18
CA SER A 17 8.44 17.86 11.57
C SER A 17 9.43 16.72 11.74
N LEU A 18 9.30 15.66 10.95
CA LEU A 18 10.20 14.51 11.02
C LEU A 18 11.62 14.90 10.60
N MET A 19 11.75 15.58 9.45
CA MET A 19 13.02 16.08 8.93
C MET A 19 13.70 17.11 9.84
N ALA A 20 12.93 17.84 10.66
CA ALA A 20 13.47 18.79 11.62
C ALA A 20 14.06 18.09 12.87
N GLN A 21 13.63 16.87 13.18
CA GLN A 21 14.04 16.13 14.38
C GLN A 21 15.13 15.10 14.10
N PHE A 22 15.22 14.59 12.88
CA PHE A 22 16.18 13.53 12.54
C PHE A 22 16.96 13.84 11.27
N THR A 23 18.13 13.22 11.17
CA THR A 23 19.02 13.27 10.01
C THR A 23 19.19 11.87 9.45
N LEU A 24 19.13 11.74 8.12
CA LEU A 24 19.52 10.48 7.46
C LEU A 24 21.03 10.26 7.59
N PRO A 25 21.49 8.99 7.55
CA PRO A 25 22.90 8.70 7.30
C PRO A 25 23.37 9.30 5.96
N PRO A 26 24.68 9.48 5.75
CA PRO A 26 25.22 9.84 4.44
C PRO A 26 24.71 8.88 3.36
N LEU A 27 24.20 9.44 2.26
CA LEU A 27 23.63 8.65 1.19
C LEU A 27 24.73 8.25 0.18
N PRO A 28 24.89 6.96 -0.13
CA PRO A 28 25.78 6.50 -1.20
C PRO A 28 25.36 7.06 -2.56
N ALA A 29 26.31 7.16 -3.50
CA ALA A 29 26.04 7.59 -4.87
C ALA A 29 24.92 6.76 -5.53
N THR A 30 24.92 5.45 -5.30
CA THR A 30 23.88 4.53 -5.81
C THR A 30 22.47 4.89 -5.36
N VAL A 31 22.30 5.46 -4.15
CA VAL A 31 21.00 5.95 -3.70
C VAL A 31 20.60 7.21 -4.47
N HIS A 32 21.54 8.12 -4.74
CA HIS A 32 21.26 9.27 -5.59
C HIS A 32 20.91 8.86 -7.03
N ASP A 33 21.55 7.82 -7.57
CA ASP A 33 21.22 7.26 -8.88
C ASP A 33 19.80 6.68 -8.90
N TRP A 34 19.37 5.99 -7.83
CA TRP A 34 18.00 5.54 -7.67
C TRP A 34 16.99 6.69 -7.67
N LEU A 35 17.24 7.74 -6.87
CA LEU A 35 16.36 8.91 -6.81
C LEU A 35 16.23 9.57 -8.20
N ALA A 36 17.36 9.71 -8.90
CA ALA A 36 17.40 10.29 -10.25
C ALA A 36 16.69 9.41 -11.28
N TRP A 37 16.90 8.10 -11.23
CA TRP A 37 16.23 7.13 -12.10
C TRP A 37 14.71 7.17 -11.90
N TYR A 38 14.24 7.13 -10.65
CA TYR A 38 12.81 7.18 -10.35
C TYR A 38 12.20 8.51 -10.81
N ALA A 39 12.87 9.63 -10.54
CA ALA A 39 12.42 10.96 -10.96
C ALA A 39 12.31 11.12 -12.49
N ALA A 40 13.08 10.34 -13.26
CA ALA A 40 13.06 10.36 -14.72
C ALA A 40 11.89 9.55 -15.33
N LEU A 41 11.17 8.76 -14.52
CA LEU A 41 10.02 7.99 -14.99
C LEU A 41 8.87 8.92 -15.39
N ALA A 42 8.17 8.56 -16.47
CA ALA A 42 7.01 9.28 -16.92
C ALA A 42 5.83 9.09 -15.92
N PRO A 43 5.02 10.13 -15.68
CA PRO A 43 3.84 10.01 -14.83
C PRO A 43 2.90 8.90 -15.34
N GLY A 44 2.34 8.11 -14.42
CA GLY A 44 1.37 7.05 -14.74
C GLY A 44 1.99 5.73 -15.21
N GLN A 45 3.31 5.58 -15.15
CA GLN A 45 3.95 4.27 -15.28
C GLN A 45 3.75 3.45 -14.00
N SER A 46 3.48 2.16 -14.17
CA SER A 46 3.48 1.19 -13.07
C SER A 46 4.82 0.48 -13.06
N LEU A 47 5.37 0.24 -11.87
CA LEU A 47 6.60 -0.51 -11.71
C LEU A 47 6.27 -1.87 -11.13
N TYR A 48 6.92 -2.90 -11.64
CA TYR A 48 6.72 -4.28 -11.21
C TYR A 48 8.07 -4.90 -10.88
N LEU A 49 8.15 -5.61 -9.75
CA LEU A 49 9.33 -6.35 -9.31
C LEU A 49 9.03 -7.85 -9.45
N GLY A 50 9.86 -8.57 -10.22
CA GLY A 50 9.70 -10.00 -10.50
C GLY A 50 9.35 -10.31 -11.97
N PRO A 51 9.03 -11.58 -12.31
CA PRO A 51 8.69 -11.96 -13.69
C PRO A 51 7.49 -11.17 -14.21
N ASP A 52 7.41 -10.92 -15.52
CA ASP A 52 6.32 -10.14 -16.11
C ASP A 52 4.97 -10.66 -15.56
N PRO A 53 4.05 -9.79 -15.10
CA PRO A 53 2.73 -10.23 -14.67
C PRO A 53 1.96 -11.04 -15.75
N ALA A 54 2.34 -10.94 -17.03
CA ALA A 54 1.84 -11.79 -18.11
C ALA A 54 2.36 -13.24 -18.06
N ASP A 55 3.49 -13.46 -17.40
CA ASP A 55 4.17 -14.76 -17.21
C ASP A 55 3.99 -15.32 -15.79
N ALA A 56 3.25 -14.63 -14.92
CA ALA A 56 2.99 -15.09 -13.56
C ALA A 56 2.06 -16.33 -13.58
N PRO A 57 2.43 -17.45 -12.93
CA PRO A 57 1.57 -18.62 -12.86
C PRO A 57 0.26 -18.27 -12.14
N GLU A 58 -0.88 -18.63 -12.74
CA GLU A 58 -2.21 -18.17 -12.28
C GLU A 58 -2.65 -18.76 -10.94
N ASP A 59 -2.02 -19.82 -10.42
CA ASP A 59 -2.37 -20.44 -9.14
C ASP A 59 -1.14 -21.15 -8.55
N ASP A 60 -0.72 -20.80 -7.33
CA ASP A 60 -0.10 -21.77 -6.41
C ASP A 60 -0.42 -21.41 -4.96
N ASP A 61 -1.24 -22.25 -4.33
CA ASP A 61 -1.68 -22.16 -2.93
C ASP A 61 -0.62 -22.73 -1.97
N GLY A 62 0.67 -22.55 -2.28
CA GLY A 62 1.76 -23.33 -1.69
C GLY A 62 2.95 -22.50 -1.25
N MET A 63 3.03 -22.22 0.06
CA MET A 63 4.25 -21.90 0.81
C MET A 63 5.04 -20.66 0.32
N GLU A 64 4.83 -19.50 0.97
CA GLU A 64 5.61 -18.27 0.76
C GLU A 64 7.11 -18.49 1.08
N ASP A 65 7.91 -18.77 0.07
CA ASP A 65 9.37 -18.69 0.17
C ASP A 65 9.79 -17.21 0.20
N ALA A 66 10.94 -16.91 0.84
CA ALA A 66 11.42 -15.53 0.97
C ALA A 66 11.67 -14.79 -0.36
N ALA A 67 11.77 -15.54 -1.46
CA ALA A 67 11.85 -15.02 -2.82
C ALA A 67 10.50 -14.50 -3.37
N ASP A 68 9.37 -14.99 -2.84
CA ASP A 68 8.02 -14.55 -3.23
C ASP A 68 7.53 -13.33 -2.43
N LEU A 69 8.20 -13.01 -1.32
CA LEU A 69 7.85 -11.94 -0.36
C LEU A 69 8.07 -10.50 -0.85
N ALA A 70 8.40 -10.28 -2.13
CA ALA A 70 8.55 -8.95 -2.70
C ALA A 70 8.19 -8.87 -4.19
N VAL A 71 7.55 -9.90 -4.74
CA VAL A 71 7.13 -9.89 -6.15
C VAL A 71 5.81 -9.16 -6.27
N GLY A 72 5.74 -8.17 -7.16
CA GLY A 72 4.50 -7.44 -7.40
C GLY A 72 4.65 -5.99 -7.84
N VAL A 73 3.51 -5.32 -7.91
CA VAL A 73 3.45 -3.89 -8.25
C VAL A 73 4.09 -3.08 -7.11
N LEU A 74 4.95 -2.14 -7.47
CA LEU A 74 5.45 -1.16 -6.51
C LEU A 74 4.35 -0.15 -6.18
N THR A 75 3.91 -0.15 -4.93
CA THR A 75 2.75 0.61 -4.45
C THR A 75 3.12 1.72 -3.47
N GLY A 76 4.38 1.78 -3.04
CA GLY A 76 4.85 2.80 -2.11
C GLY A 76 4.92 4.18 -2.76
N VAL A 77 5.02 5.21 -1.91
CA VAL A 77 5.21 6.58 -2.39
C VAL A 77 6.57 6.65 -3.10
N PRO A 78 6.63 7.16 -4.34
CA PRO A 78 7.89 7.41 -5.04
C PRO A 78 8.92 8.12 -4.18
N THR A 79 10.08 7.50 -3.94
CA THR A 79 11.23 8.18 -3.37
C THR A 79 12.04 8.82 -4.49
N VAL A 80 11.79 10.09 -4.75
CA VAL A 80 12.43 10.86 -5.83
C VAL A 80 13.40 11.92 -5.31
N ASP A 81 13.42 12.13 -4.00
CA ASP A 81 14.25 13.11 -3.29
C ASP A 81 14.44 12.73 -1.81
N VAL A 82 15.25 13.50 -1.08
CA VAL A 82 15.45 13.28 0.37
C VAL A 82 14.15 13.42 1.19
N PRO A 83 13.29 14.44 0.96
CA PRO A 83 12.00 14.51 1.62
C PRO A 83 11.14 13.24 1.48
N SER A 84 11.07 12.66 0.28
CA SER A 84 10.29 11.44 0.05
C SER A 84 10.91 10.20 0.72
N LEU A 85 12.24 10.12 0.87
CA LEU A 85 12.88 9.10 1.70
C LEU A 85 12.45 9.19 3.17
N PHE A 86 12.40 10.39 3.74
CA PHE A 86 11.89 10.58 5.11
C PHE A 86 10.42 10.17 5.22
N HIS A 87 9.62 10.47 4.21
CA HIS A 87 8.22 10.05 4.20
C HIS A 87 8.08 8.52 4.14
N ALA A 88 8.93 7.84 3.37
CA ALA A 88 8.92 6.39 3.28
C ALA A 88 9.35 5.68 4.59
N LEU A 89 10.07 6.38 5.48
CA LEU A 89 10.47 5.88 6.79
C LEU A 89 9.41 6.07 7.89
N ASP A 90 8.38 6.89 7.63
CA ASP A 90 7.25 7.11 8.54
C ASP A 90 6.49 5.79 8.77
N GLY A 91 6.30 5.43 10.03
CA GLY A 91 5.64 4.19 10.43
C GLY A 91 6.54 2.94 10.44
N TYR A 92 7.74 3.02 9.86
CA TYR A 92 8.74 1.96 9.91
C TYR A 92 9.79 2.23 10.99
N ARG A 93 10.67 3.20 10.72
CA ARG A 93 11.75 3.61 11.63
C ARG A 93 11.29 4.69 12.59
N PHE A 94 10.57 5.67 12.04
CA PHE A 94 10.13 6.81 12.81
C PHE A 94 8.65 6.65 13.10
N VAL A 95 8.35 6.39 14.37
CA VAL A 95 6.98 6.11 14.82
C VAL A 95 6.45 7.34 15.56
N LEU A 96 5.33 7.87 15.07
CA LEU A 96 4.66 9.00 15.70
C LEU A 96 3.97 8.56 17.00
N ASP A 97 4.31 9.18 18.12
CA ASP A 97 3.58 9.01 19.37
C ASP A 97 2.35 9.93 19.34
N ALA A 98 1.24 9.44 18.80
CA ALA A 98 0.00 10.19 18.68
C ALA A 98 -0.59 10.64 20.04
N ARG A 99 -0.26 9.94 21.14
CA ARG A 99 -0.76 10.27 22.49
C ARG A 99 -0.02 11.46 23.08
N ARG A 100 1.27 11.59 22.77
CA ARG A 100 2.12 12.70 23.24
C ARG A 100 2.15 13.87 22.24
N SER A 101 1.73 13.63 21.01
CA SER A 101 1.67 14.66 19.97
C SER A 101 0.46 15.57 20.08
N THR A 102 0.61 16.81 19.65
CA THR A 102 -0.45 17.79 19.40
C THR A 102 -0.37 18.27 17.94
N PRO A 103 -1.39 18.97 17.42
CA PRO A 103 -1.36 19.45 16.03
C PRO A 103 -0.16 20.37 15.72
N ASP A 104 0.32 21.11 16.71
CA ASP A 104 1.45 22.04 16.57
C ASP A 104 2.79 21.42 16.99
N HIS A 105 2.79 20.24 17.62
CA HIS A 105 4.00 19.59 18.13
C HIS A 105 3.92 18.07 18.02
N LEU A 106 4.62 17.52 17.02
CA LEU A 106 4.69 16.08 16.79
C LEU A 106 5.88 15.47 17.52
N VAL A 107 5.60 14.41 18.27
CA VAL A 107 6.58 13.67 19.05
C VAL A 107 6.85 12.36 18.35
N TRP A 108 8.10 12.17 17.93
CA TRP A 108 8.53 10.99 17.20
C TRP A 108 9.45 10.12 18.06
N ALA A 109 9.38 8.81 17.83
CA ALA A 109 10.35 7.85 18.32
C ALA A 109 11.16 7.29 17.13
N ASP A 110 12.49 7.29 17.24
CA ASP A 110 13.34 6.46 16.38
C ASP A 110 13.39 5.06 17.00
N VAL A 111 12.83 4.07 16.32
CA VAL A 111 12.82 2.68 16.78
C VAL A 111 14.01 1.88 16.25
N ALA A 112 14.96 2.55 15.59
CA ALA A 112 16.18 1.88 15.16
C ALA A 112 16.98 1.36 16.35
N ALA A 113 17.41 0.11 16.26
CA ALA A 113 18.22 -0.56 17.27
C ALA A 113 19.26 -1.48 16.60
N THR A 114 20.21 -1.98 17.39
CA THR A 114 21.33 -2.79 16.91
C THR A 114 21.13 -4.29 17.16
N GLY A 115 19.96 -4.70 17.68
CA GLY A 115 19.65 -6.10 17.91
C GLY A 115 19.34 -6.85 16.62
N PRO A 116 19.54 -8.18 16.59
CA PRO A 116 19.10 -9.02 15.48
C PRO A 116 17.58 -8.91 15.27
N GLY A 117 17.15 -8.65 14.03
CA GLY A 117 15.72 -8.49 13.69
C GLY A 117 15.13 -7.11 14.05
N ASP A 118 15.95 -6.18 14.54
CA ASP A 118 15.54 -4.80 14.76
C ASP A 118 15.71 -3.96 13.48
N TRP A 119 14.95 -2.86 13.40
CA TRP A 119 15.18 -1.84 12.38
C TRP A 119 16.58 -1.24 12.54
N GLN A 120 17.38 -1.21 11.48
CA GLN A 120 18.75 -0.73 11.61
C GLN A 120 18.89 0.78 11.32
N PRO A 121 19.80 1.52 12.00
CA PRO A 121 19.98 2.97 11.79
C PRO A 121 20.43 3.38 10.38
N HIS A 122 21.01 2.45 9.62
CA HIS A 122 21.49 2.65 8.25
C HIS A 122 20.52 2.07 7.21
N TRP A 123 19.33 1.66 7.63
CA TRP A 123 18.28 1.22 6.71
C TRP A 123 17.39 2.37 6.27
N LEU A 124 17.14 2.42 4.97
CA LEU A 124 16.21 3.33 4.30
C LEU A 124 15.10 2.52 3.64
N VAL A 125 13.89 3.07 3.54
CA VAL A 125 12.84 2.51 2.68
C VAL A 125 12.88 3.23 1.35
N LEU A 126 13.07 2.50 0.26
CA LEU A 126 13.09 3.04 -1.10
C LEU A 126 11.72 2.97 -1.77
N GLN A 127 10.97 1.90 -1.51
CA GLN A 127 9.68 1.64 -2.12
C GLN A 127 8.95 0.57 -1.31
N ASN A 128 7.69 0.29 -1.68
CA ASN A 128 6.97 -0.89 -1.20
C ASN A 128 6.53 -1.76 -2.38
N ALA A 129 6.65 -3.08 -2.27
CA ALA A 129 6.14 -4.07 -3.22
C ALA A 129 5.04 -4.90 -2.55
N GLY A 130 3.80 -4.81 -3.03
CA GLY A 130 2.69 -5.59 -2.45
C GLY A 130 2.34 -5.30 -0.99
N GLY A 131 2.84 -4.18 -0.44
CA GLY A 131 2.85 -3.92 1.00
C GLY A 131 4.28 -3.85 1.49
N ASP A 132 5.03 -4.94 1.29
CA ASP A 132 6.47 -5.24 1.43
C ASP A 132 7.46 -4.06 1.41
N PRO A 133 8.24 -3.63 2.44
CA PRO A 133 9.15 -2.52 2.24
C PRO A 133 10.41 -3.01 1.51
N LEU A 134 10.85 -2.26 0.51
CA LEU A 134 12.16 -2.42 -0.10
C LEU A 134 13.18 -1.61 0.71
N ILE A 135 13.92 -2.31 1.56
CA ILE A 135 14.82 -1.75 2.56
C ILE A 135 16.24 -1.71 2.00
N ALA A 136 16.79 -0.51 1.83
CA ALA A 136 18.18 -0.30 1.42
C ALA A 136 19.12 -0.20 2.62
N ASP A 137 20.16 -1.02 2.64
CA ASP A 137 21.25 -0.93 3.61
C ASP A 137 22.38 -0.05 3.08
N VAL A 138 22.48 1.18 3.61
CA VAL A 138 23.45 2.16 3.09
C VAL A 138 24.84 2.09 3.74
N ARG A 139 25.17 1.00 4.45
CA ARG A 139 26.53 0.82 5.02
C ARG A 139 27.57 0.55 3.96
N THR A 140 27.18 -0.03 2.83
CA THR A 140 28.09 -0.39 1.75
C THR A 140 27.72 0.33 0.46
N PRO A 141 28.69 0.61 -0.44
CA PRO A 141 28.42 1.28 -1.71
C PRO A 141 27.46 0.53 -2.64
N GLU A 142 27.40 -0.79 -2.53
CA GLU A 142 26.54 -1.66 -3.35
C GLU A 142 25.06 -1.53 -2.96
N VAL A 143 24.79 -1.12 -1.71
CA VAL A 143 23.46 -0.92 -1.14
C VAL A 143 22.58 -2.18 -1.30
N PRO A 144 22.85 -3.25 -0.54
CA PRO A 144 22.02 -4.46 -0.59
C PRO A 144 20.58 -4.14 -0.17
N ILE A 145 19.64 -4.80 -0.84
CA ILE A 145 18.20 -4.57 -0.66
C ILE A 145 17.61 -5.76 0.08
N TYR A 146 16.87 -5.45 1.13
CA TYR A 146 16.13 -6.40 1.94
C TYR A 146 14.63 -6.16 1.79
N THR A 147 13.83 -7.17 2.10
CA THR A 147 12.38 -7.06 2.30
C THR A 147 12.01 -7.66 3.65
N ALA A 148 10.90 -7.24 4.24
CA ALA A 148 10.40 -7.78 5.49
C ALA A 148 8.87 -7.87 5.44
N PRO A 149 8.25 -9.05 5.65
CA PRO A 149 6.79 -9.19 5.60
C PRO A 149 6.07 -8.25 6.57
N HIS A 150 5.10 -7.52 6.05
CA HIS A 150 4.26 -6.64 6.84
C HIS A 150 3.43 -7.42 7.85
N GLY A 151 3.23 -6.83 9.03
CA GLY A 151 2.26 -7.33 10.01
C GLY A 151 2.72 -8.53 10.84
N ALA A 152 3.95 -9.03 10.66
CA ALA A 152 4.52 -10.12 11.46
C ALA A 152 4.91 -9.73 12.90
N GLY A 153 4.84 -8.44 13.25
CA GLY A 153 5.18 -7.90 14.56
C GLY A 153 6.69 -7.87 14.87
N ARG A 154 7.54 -8.21 13.90
CA ARG A 154 9.01 -8.16 13.93
C ARG A 154 9.55 -7.81 12.54
N TRP A 155 10.75 -7.25 12.46
CA TRP A 155 11.43 -6.94 11.19
C TRP A 155 12.41 -8.06 10.84
N ASP A 156 11.88 -9.21 10.41
CA ASP A 156 12.69 -10.33 9.94
C ASP A 156 13.09 -10.09 8.48
N ALA A 157 14.06 -9.20 8.29
CA ALA A 157 14.45 -8.73 6.96
C ALA A 157 15.26 -9.80 6.22
N ALA A 158 14.74 -10.24 5.06
CA ALA A 158 15.39 -11.16 4.15
C ALA A 158 16.10 -10.40 3.03
N LEU A 159 17.28 -10.86 2.62
CA LEU A 159 17.99 -10.29 1.48
C LEU A 159 17.21 -10.57 0.19
N LEU A 160 16.90 -9.52 -0.55
CA LEU A 160 16.17 -9.57 -1.81
C LEU A 160 17.10 -9.41 -3.02
N CYS A 161 17.96 -8.39 -3.00
CA CYS A 161 18.99 -8.16 -4.02
C CYS A 161 20.33 -7.86 -3.35
N ALA A 162 21.43 -8.36 -3.91
CA ALA A 162 22.77 -8.11 -3.38
C ALA A 162 23.20 -6.65 -3.61
N SER A 163 22.54 -5.92 -4.50
CA SER A 163 22.78 -4.50 -4.74
C SER A 163 21.53 -3.74 -5.21
N LEU A 164 21.54 -2.42 -5.03
CA LEU A 164 20.50 -1.54 -5.56
C LEU A 164 20.50 -1.52 -7.10
N ALA A 165 21.66 -1.71 -7.72
CA ALA A 165 21.76 -1.82 -9.18
C ALA A 165 21.03 -3.06 -9.71
N GLU A 166 21.13 -4.18 -9.00
CA GLU A 166 20.39 -5.42 -9.31
C GLU A 166 18.89 -5.23 -9.16
N LEU A 167 18.44 -4.57 -8.08
CA LEU A 167 17.02 -4.20 -7.92
C LEU A 167 16.52 -3.37 -9.11
N MET A 168 17.26 -2.34 -9.51
CA MET A 168 16.89 -1.48 -10.65
C MET A 168 16.78 -2.26 -11.96
N GLN A 169 17.61 -3.29 -12.16
CA GLN A 169 17.54 -4.17 -13.33
C GLN A 169 16.35 -5.14 -13.27
N ALA A 170 15.94 -5.56 -12.06
CA ALA A 170 14.81 -6.44 -11.83
C ALA A 170 13.45 -5.73 -11.93
N ILE A 171 13.42 -4.39 -11.89
CA ILE A 171 12.17 -3.63 -12.02
C ILE A 171 11.78 -3.49 -13.50
N THR A 172 10.62 -4.04 -13.82
CA THR A 172 9.96 -3.83 -15.11
C THR A 172 9.11 -2.57 -15.05
N VAL A 173 9.36 -1.65 -15.98
CA VAL A 173 8.54 -0.43 -16.13
C VAL A 173 7.38 -0.74 -17.06
N TYR A 174 6.22 -1.06 -16.49
CA TYR A 174 5.01 -1.22 -17.26
C TYR A 174 4.45 0.16 -17.61
N ARG A 175 4.58 0.51 -18.88
CA ARG A 175 3.75 1.55 -19.48
C ARG A 175 2.47 0.82 -19.90
N PRO A 176 1.31 1.04 -19.24
CA PRO A 176 0.08 0.69 -19.92
C PRO A 176 0.16 1.41 -21.26
N GLU A 177 0.05 0.68 -22.37
CA GLU A 177 -0.16 1.31 -23.67
C GLU A 177 -1.16 2.43 -23.40
N ARG A 178 -0.77 3.68 -23.71
CA ARG A 178 -1.76 4.75 -23.76
C ARG A 178 -2.83 4.15 -24.63
N VAL A 179 -3.97 3.84 -24.04
CA VAL A 179 -5.10 3.40 -24.82
C VAL A 179 -5.49 4.66 -25.58
N GLY A 180 -4.85 4.84 -26.73
CA GLY A 180 -5.06 5.95 -27.63
C GLY A 180 -6.55 5.95 -27.91
N ASP A 181 -7.20 7.06 -27.58
CA ASP A 181 -8.62 7.26 -27.82
C ASP A 181 -9.58 6.18 -27.28
N ALA A 182 -9.17 5.30 -26.35
CA ALA A 182 -10.17 4.43 -25.76
C ALA A 182 -11.16 5.27 -24.94
N PRO A 183 -12.45 4.98 -25.09
CA PRO A 183 -13.46 5.62 -24.27
C PRO A 183 -13.11 5.41 -22.79
N PRO A 184 -13.32 6.42 -21.93
CA PRO A 184 -12.95 6.35 -20.52
C PRO A 184 -13.45 5.02 -19.93
N ALA A 185 -12.51 4.24 -19.39
CA ALA A 185 -12.82 2.95 -18.82
C ALA A 185 -13.96 3.14 -17.80
N PRO A 186 -15.09 2.43 -17.96
CA PRO A 186 -16.22 2.63 -17.09
C PRO A 186 -15.84 2.27 -15.66
N ARG A 187 -16.12 3.18 -14.73
CA ARG A 187 -15.97 2.93 -13.30
C ARG A 187 -17.30 2.44 -12.76
N TYR A 188 -17.22 1.44 -11.89
CA TYR A 188 -18.38 0.80 -11.34
C TYR A 188 -18.47 1.08 -9.86
N THR A 189 -19.65 1.53 -9.43
CA THR A 189 -20.02 1.60 -8.01
C THR A 189 -20.99 0.46 -7.73
N VAL A 190 -20.68 -0.34 -6.70
CA VAL A 190 -21.48 -1.48 -6.27
C VAL A 190 -22.11 -1.12 -4.93
N ARG A 191 -23.44 -1.09 -4.89
CA ARG A 191 -24.21 -0.81 -3.67
C ARG A 191 -25.05 -2.01 -3.28
N LEU A 192 -24.90 -2.47 -2.05
CA LEU A 192 -25.83 -3.41 -1.44
C LEU A 192 -27.10 -2.63 -1.09
N VAL A 193 -28.21 -2.95 -1.77
CA VAL A 193 -29.47 -2.20 -1.64
C VAL A 193 -30.52 -2.94 -0.82
N ASP A 194 -30.34 -4.25 -0.63
CA ASP A 194 -31.20 -5.10 0.19
C ASP A 194 -30.39 -6.30 0.71
N LEU A 195 -30.57 -6.71 1.97
CA LEU A 195 -29.87 -7.85 2.56
C LEU A 195 -30.49 -9.21 2.19
N GLY A 196 -31.63 -9.21 1.52
CA GLY A 196 -32.35 -10.42 1.14
C GLY A 196 -33.21 -11.02 2.25
N PRO A 197 -33.89 -12.14 1.95
CA PRO A 197 -34.80 -12.81 2.88
C PRO A 197 -34.07 -13.44 4.08
N VAL A 198 -32.75 -13.62 4.00
CA VAL A 198 -31.91 -14.14 5.08
C VAL A 198 -30.74 -13.18 5.35
N PRO A 199 -30.97 -12.05 6.05
CA PRO A 199 -29.99 -10.98 6.21
C PRO A 199 -28.65 -11.42 6.79
N LEU A 200 -28.65 -12.44 7.65
CA LEU A 200 -27.43 -12.97 8.25
C LEU A 200 -26.43 -13.49 7.19
N ARG A 201 -26.90 -14.07 6.08
CA ARG A 201 -26.01 -14.56 5.01
C ARG A 201 -25.31 -13.41 4.28
N ALA A 202 -26.03 -12.32 4.01
CA ALA A 202 -25.46 -11.10 3.44
C ALA A 202 -24.46 -10.44 4.39
N LEU A 203 -24.74 -10.43 5.71
CA LEU A 203 -23.83 -9.89 6.71
C LEU A 203 -22.57 -10.75 6.92
N LEU A 204 -22.67 -12.07 6.77
CA LEU A 204 -21.50 -12.97 6.75
C LEU A 204 -20.67 -12.79 5.48
N ALA A 205 -21.30 -12.56 4.32
CA ALA A 205 -20.60 -12.21 3.10
C ALA A 205 -19.85 -10.87 3.22
N LEU A 206 -20.42 -9.88 3.91
CA LEU A 206 -19.72 -8.63 4.24
C LEU A 206 -18.43 -8.88 5.02
N LYS A 207 -18.42 -9.79 6.00
CA LYS A 207 -17.21 -10.09 6.79
C LYS A 207 -16.04 -10.67 5.98
N GLN A 208 -16.31 -11.19 4.78
CA GLN A 208 -15.25 -11.66 3.87
C GLN A 208 -14.51 -10.50 3.19
N LEU A 209 -15.09 -9.29 3.21
CA LEU A 209 -14.46 -8.10 2.67
C LEU A 209 -13.52 -7.48 3.73
N PRO A 210 -12.30 -7.04 3.34
CA PRO A 210 -11.32 -6.47 4.28
C PRO A 210 -11.88 -5.31 5.14
N ALA A 211 -12.72 -4.46 4.56
CA ALA A 211 -13.29 -3.29 5.25
C ALA A 211 -14.25 -3.64 6.40
N TYR A 212 -14.80 -4.85 6.43
CA TYR A 212 -15.83 -5.27 7.39
C TYR A 212 -15.43 -6.51 8.20
N ARG A 213 -14.26 -7.09 7.93
CA ARG A 213 -13.75 -8.31 8.58
C ARG A 213 -13.78 -8.21 10.11
N ASP A 214 -13.32 -7.07 10.63
CA ASP A 214 -13.16 -6.85 12.08
C ASP A 214 -14.41 -6.27 12.76
N TRP A 215 -15.52 -6.13 12.03
CA TRP A 215 -16.74 -5.55 12.60
C TRP A 215 -17.45 -6.55 13.53
N GLY A 216 -17.78 -6.07 14.72
CA GLY A 216 -18.61 -6.80 15.68
C GLY A 216 -20.05 -6.98 15.18
N SER A 217 -20.72 -8.04 15.65
CA SER A 217 -22.06 -8.43 15.20
C SER A 217 -23.11 -7.33 15.38
N SER A 218 -23.05 -6.57 16.48
CA SER A 218 -23.96 -5.44 16.73
C SER A 218 -23.82 -4.32 15.68
N ARG A 219 -22.58 -4.02 15.26
CA ARG A 219 -22.27 -3.01 14.26
C ARG A 219 -22.68 -3.44 12.85
N LEU A 220 -22.52 -4.73 12.52
CA LEU A 220 -23.03 -5.30 11.27
C LEU A 220 -24.56 -5.32 11.23
N MET A 221 -25.22 -5.62 12.35
CA MET A 221 -26.68 -5.59 12.42
C MET A 221 -27.24 -4.18 12.26
N ALA A 222 -26.52 -3.14 12.70
CA ALA A 222 -26.90 -1.75 12.50
C ALA A 222 -26.86 -1.31 11.01
N LEU A 223 -26.15 -2.04 10.13
CA LEU A 223 -26.11 -1.72 8.69
C LEU A 223 -27.45 -1.93 7.98
N LYS A 224 -28.35 -2.75 8.54
CA LYS A 224 -29.68 -2.99 7.97
C LYS A 224 -30.47 -1.68 7.82
N ASP A 225 -30.26 -0.73 8.75
CA ASP A 225 -30.96 0.54 8.82
C ASP A 225 -30.26 1.63 7.99
N GLY A 226 -29.08 1.33 7.42
CA GLY A 226 -28.22 2.23 6.66
C GLY A 226 -28.09 1.90 5.17
N LEU A 227 -29.00 1.08 4.62
CA LEU A 227 -29.02 0.77 3.19
C LEU A 227 -29.53 1.96 2.36
N PRO A 228 -28.99 2.19 1.15
CA PRO A 228 -28.03 1.34 0.43
C PRO A 228 -26.57 1.56 0.87
N LEU A 229 -25.88 0.45 1.15
CA LEU A 229 -24.47 0.43 1.57
C LEU A 229 -23.55 0.35 0.35
N THR A 230 -22.62 1.30 0.22
CA THR A 230 -21.59 1.24 -0.83
C THR A 230 -20.54 0.20 -0.46
N LEU A 231 -20.49 -0.90 -1.22
CA LEU A 231 -19.48 -1.94 -1.05
C LEU A 231 -18.15 -1.49 -1.67
N VAL A 232 -18.22 -0.90 -2.86
CA VAL A 232 -17.08 -0.29 -3.54
C VAL A 232 -17.53 0.94 -4.32
N HIS A 233 -16.73 2.00 -4.27
CA HIS A 233 -17.03 3.29 -4.91
C HIS A 233 -15.98 3.64 -5.95
N ASP A 234 -16.40 3.78 -7.22
CA ASP A 234 -15.65 4.43 -8.31
C ASP A 234 -14.16 4.00 -8.48
N THR A 235 -13.79 2.79 -8.03
CA THR A 235 -12.40 2.32 -8.00
C THR A 235 -12.16 0.98 -8.68
N VAL A 236 -13.20 0.28 -9.16
CA VAL A 236 -13.06 -1.13 -9.59
C VAL A 236 -13.40 -1.41 -11.05
N SER A 237 -12.69 -2.40 -11.59
CA SER A 237 -12.91 -2.99 -12.90
C SER A 237 -14.22 -3.79 -12.94
N LEU A 238 -14.79 -3.97 -14.14
CA LEU A 238 -16.02 -4.74 -14.36
C LEU A 238 -15.95 -6.17 -13.75
N PRO A 239 -14.85 -6.95 -13.90
CA PRO A 239 -14.79 -8.31 -13.36
C PRO A 239 -14.93 -8.37 -11.82
N LEU A 240 -14.35 -7.40 -11.10
CA LEU A 240 -14.48 -7.34 -9.65
C LEU A 240 -15.89 -6.89 -9.24
N ALA A 241 -16.46 -5.92 -9.96
CA ALA A 241 -17.83 -5.47 -9.72
C ALA A 241 -18.86 -6.61 -9.92
N GLU A 242 -18.73 -7.38 -10.99
CA GLU A 242 -19.59 -8.54 -11.26
C GLU A 242 -19.40 -9.67 -10.25
N ARG A 243 -18.16 -9.91 -9.79
CA ARG A 243 -17.88 -10.89 -8.74
C ARG A 243 -18.63 -10.55 -7.44
N LEU A 244 -18.60 -9.28 -7.04
CA LEU A 244 -19.33 -8.79 -5.87
C LEU A 244 -20.84 -8.91 -6.07
N VAL A 245 -21.37 -8.57 -7.24
CA VAL A 245 -22.79 -8.77 -7.56
C VAL A 245 -23.16 -10.26 -7.40
N ARG A 246 -22.44 -11.16 -8.07
CA ARG A 246 -22.69 -12.61 -8.00
C ARG A 246 -22.60 -13.15 -6.57
N GLN A 247 -21.59 -12.73 -5.81
CA GLN A 247 -21.39 -13.17 -4.43
C GLN A 247 -22.56 -12.80 -3.51
N PHE A 248 -23.07 -11.57 -3.62
CA PHE A 248 -24.16 -11.09 -2.78
C PHE A 248 -25.54 -11.56 -3.26
N GLU A 249 -25.76 -11.70 -4.57
CA GLU A 249 -26.98 -12.30 -5.11
C GLU A 249 -27.08 -13.80 -4.80
N ALA A 250 -25.96 -14.53 -4.79
CA ALA A 250 -25.93 -15.94 -4.41
C ALA A 250 -26.40 -16.20 -2.96
N VAL A 251 -26.24 -15.21 -2.08
CA VAL A 251 -26.76 -15.26 -0.70
C VAL A 251 -28.16 -14.67 -0.55
N GLY A 252 -28.79 -14.29 -1.66
CA GLY A 252 -30.16 -13.77 -1.75
C GLY A 252 -30.27 -12.26 -1.54
N ALA A 253 -29.15 -11.53 -1.46
CA ALA A 253 -29.14 -10.08 -1.30
C ALA A 253 -29.30 -9.37 -2.65
N ARG A 254 -29.78 -8.12 -2.65
CA ARG A 254 -29.93 -7.32 -3.87
C ARG A 254 -28.81 -6.29 -3.95
N VAL A 255 -28.18 -6.22 -5.11
CA VAL A 255 -27.07 -5.30 -5.38
C VAL A 255 -27.43 -4.40 -6.56
N ALA A 256 -27.13 -3.10 -6.45
CA ALA A 256 -27.21 -2.16 -7.55
C ALA A 256 -25.80 -1.87 -8.08
N LEU A 257 -25.63 -2.06 -9.38
CA LEU A 257 -24.43 -1.72 -10.12
C LEU A 257 -24.68 -0.43 -10.91
N SER A 258 -23.93 0.63 -10.61
CA SER A 258 -23.98 1.87 -11.39
C SER A 258 -22.66 2.08 -12.13
N LYS A 259 -22.75 2.32 -13.44
CA LYS A 259 -21.63 2.66 -14.31
C LYS A 259 -21.51 4.18 -14.42
N ARG A 260 -20.33 4.72 -14.12
CA ARG A 260 -19.97 6.12 -14.38
C ARG A 260 -18.85 6.16 -15.41
N LEU A 261 -19.04 6.93 -16.46
CA LEU A 261 -17.95 7.29 -17.38
C LEU A 261 -17.10 8.33 -16.66
N ALA A 262 -15.80 8.09 -16.51
CA ALA A 262 -14.90 9.09 -15.96
C ALA A 262 -14.99 10.36 -16.83
N PRO A 263 -15.07 11.56 -16.23
CA PRO A 263 -15.06 12.80 -17.00
C PRO A 263 -13.77 12.87 -17.84
N ARG A 264 -13.90 13.36 -19.08
CA ARG A 264 -12.73 13.70 -19.90
C ARG A 264 -11.93 14.77 -19.14
N ALA A 265 -10.67 14.47 -18.86
CA ALA A 265 -9.69 15.44 -18.39
C ALA A 265 -9.30 16.37 -19.56
#